data_AF-B4RCU8-F1
#
_entry.id   AF-B4RCU8-F1
#
_cell.length_a   1.000
_cell.length_b   1.000
_cell.length_c   1.000
_cell.angle_alpha   90.00
_cell.angle_beta   90.00
_cell.angle_gamma   90.00
#
_symmetry.space_group_name_H-M   'P 1'
#
loop_
_entity.id
_entity.type
_entity.pdbx_description
1 polymer ?
#
loop_
_entity_poly.entity_id
_entity_poly.type
_entity_poly.pdbx_seq_one_letter_code
_entity_poly.pdbx_strand_id
1 'polypeptide(L)'
;MRQVYGAIAVDPRHRDLHVVESGPVEARLFAGWLMCARSAAPGEAPVPAGGFRPEALSVEGALMLLQILSGLESAALAEEDGG
;
A
#
# COMPACT_ATOMS: atom_id res chain seq x y z
N MET A 1 -0.06 10.48 12.70
CA MET A 1 -0.55 10.40 11.31
C MET A 1 -0.68 11.77 10.64
N ARG A 2 -1.48 12.71 11.15
CA ARG A 2 -1.72 14.01 10.46
C ARG A 2 -0.44 14.81 10.11
N GLN A 3 0.55 14.85 11.01
CA GLN A 3 1.82 15.55 10.75
C GLN A 3 2.63 14.90 9.62
N VAL A 4 2.73 13.56 9.62
CA VAL A 4 3.44 12.80 8.58
C VAL A 4 2.74 12.95 7.24
N TYR A 5 1.41 12.82 7.20
CA TYR A 5 0.63 13.03 5.99
C TYR A 5 0.81 14.46 5.45
N GLY A 6 0.79 15.49 6.30
CA GLY A 6 1.00 16.87 5.86
C GLY A 6 2.36 17.09 5.20
N ALA A 7 3.42 16.49 5.75
CA ALA A 7 4.76 16.54 5.15
C ALA A 7 4.82 15.79 3.80
N ILE A 8 4.15 14.63 3.70
CA ILE A 8 4.01 13.91 2.43
C ILE A 8 3.24 14.79 1.45
N ALA A 9 2.07 15.32 1.81
CA ALA A 9 1.17 16.04 0.91
C ALA A 9 1.77 17.27 0.21
N VAL A 10 2.79 17.90 0.79
CA VAL A 10 3.47 19.06 0.19
C VAL A 10 4.72 18.69 -0.61
N ASP A 11 5.07 17.40 -0.69
CA ASP A 11 6.23 16.93 -1.43
C ASP A 11 6.04 17.14 -2.95
N PRO A 12 6.97 17.82 -3.64
CA PRO A 12 6.83 18.16 -5.05
C PRO A 12 6.96 16.96 -6.00
N ARG A 13 7.38 15.78 -5.51
CA ARG A 13 7.55 14.57 -6.34
C ARG A 13 6.22 13.95 -6.76
N HIS A 14 5.12 14.37 -6.15
CA HIS A 14 3.77 13.91 -6.48
C HIS A 14 2.77 15.05 -6.45
N ARG A 15 1.60 14.82 -7.04
CA ARG A 15 0.46 15.75 -7.06
C ARG A 15 -0.84 14.96 -6.98
N ASP A 16 -1.96 15.66 -6.88
CA ASP A 16 -3.30 15.06 -6.95
C ASP A 16 -3.53 13.98 -5.87
N LEU A 17 -3.28 14.34 -4.61
CA LEU A 17 -3.45 13.42 -3.48
C LEU A 17 -4.94 13.21 -3.18
N HIS A 18 -5.33 11.95 -3.02
CA HIS A 18 -6.66 11.55 -2.58
C HIS A 18 -6.58 10.73 -1.30
N VAL A 19 -7.26 11.18 -0.25
CA VAL A 19 -7.42 10.39 0.98
C VAL A 19 -8.53 9.38 0.76
N VAL A 20 -8.19 8.09 0.81
CA VAL A 20 -9.16 6.99 0.67
C VAL A 20 -9.99 6.82 1.95
N GLU A 21 -9.33 6.76 3.11
CA GLU A 21 -9.98 6.71 4.42
C GLU A 21 -9.05 7.27 5.51
N SER A 22 -9.61 7.83 6.58
CA SER A 22 -8.86 8.25 7.77
C SER A 22 -9.74 8.15 9.02
N GLY A 23 -9.38 7.24 9.94
CA GLY A 23 -10.10 7.05 11.19
C GLY A 23 -9.30 6.24 12.23
N PRO A 24 -9.89 6.00 13.42
CA PRO A 24 -9.37 5.01 14.35
C PRO A 24 -9.41 3.61 13.73
N VAL A 25 -8.51 2.72 14.16
CA VAL A 25 -8.45 1.33 13.71
C VAL A 25 -8.40 0.39 14.92
N GLU A 26 -9.03 -0.77 14.81
CA GLU A 26 -9.06 -1.80 15.86
C GLU A 26 -7.74 -2.56 15.97
N ALA A 27 -7.02 -2.70 14.84
CA ALA A 27 -5.75 -3.45 14.79
C ALA A 27 -4.78 -2.86 13.75
N ARG A 28 -3.48 -3.06 13.98
CA ARG A 28 -2.42 -2.74 13.02
C ARG A 28 -2.20 -3.92 12.09
N LEU A 29 -2.55 -3.77 10.83
CA LEU A 29 -2.40 -4.83 9.82
C LEU A 29 -0.99 -4.87 9.18
N PHE A 30 -0.22 -3.78 9.30
CA PHE A 30 1.09 -3.61 8.68
C PHE A 30 2.21 -3.38 9.71
N ALA A 31 2.10 -3.98 10.89
CA ALA A 31 3.01 -3.70 12.01
C ALA A 31 4.47 -4.16 11.78
N GLY A 32 4.70 -5.05 10.80
CA GLY A 32 6.03 -5.53 10.45
C GLY A 32 6.90 -4.53 9.68
N TRP A 33 6.34 -3.40 9.23
CA TRP A 33 7.08 -2.39 8.49
C TRP A 33 6.95 -1.00 9.08
N LEU A 34 8.08 -0.28 9.06
CA LEU A 34 8.07 1.18 9.19
C LEU A 34 7.51 1.84 7.91
N MET A 35 7.84 1.28 6.74
CA MET A 35 7.33 1.65 5.42
C MET A 35 7.60 0.49 4.44
N CYS A 36 6.68 0.24 3.51
CA CYS A 36 6.91 -0.64 2.36
C CYS A 36 6.78 0.18 1.07
N ALA A 37 7.76 0.06 0.18
CA ALA A 37 7.73 0.65 -1.14
C ALA A 37 8.18 -0.41 -2.15
N ARG A 38 7.23 -0.89 -2.96
CA ARG A 38 7.48 -1.94 -3.96
C ARG A 38 6.84 -1.58 -5.29
N SER A 39 7.41 -2.12 -6.36
CA SER A 39 6.75 -2.19 -7.66
C SER A 39 6.03 -3.54 -7.75
N ALA A 40 4.87 -3.59 -8.40
CA ALA A 40 4.21 -4.84 -8.73
C ALA A 40 4.41 -5.15 -10.22
N ALA A 41 4.92 -6.33 -10.55
CA ALA A 41 4.93 -6.81 -11.91
C ALA A 41 3.49 -7.13 -12.38
N PRO A 42 3.21 -7.09 -13.69
CA PRO A 42 1.90 -7.49 -14.20
C PRO A 42 1.52 -8.90 -13.73
N GLY A 43 0.33 -9.02 -13.12
CA GLY A 43 -0.20 -10.30 -12.63
C GLY A 43 0.18 -10.67 -11.20
N GLU A 44 1.08 -9.95 -10.53
CA GLU A 44 1.40 -10.19 -9.10
C GLU A 44 0.27 -9.81 -8.14
N ALA A 45 -0.58 -8.87 -8.56
CA ALA A 45 -1.70 -8.40 -7.77
C ALA A 45 -2.94 -8.25 -8.65
N PRO A 46 -4.15 -8.40 -8.09
CA PRO A 46 -5.38 -8.25 -8.85
C PRO A 46 -5.54 -6.79 -9.27
N VAL A 47 -5.12 -6.49 -10.49
CA VAL A 47 -5.29 -5.19 -11.13
C VAL A 47 -6.38 -5.32 -12.20
N PRO A 48 -7.40 -4.44 -12.24
CA PRO A 48 -8.43 -4.47 -13.27
C PRO A 48 -7.85 -4.43 -14.68
N ALA A 49 -8.58 -4.96 -15.68
CA ALA A 49 -8.14 -5.04 -17.07
C ALA A 49 -7.79 -3.67 -17.74
N GLY A 50 -8.09 -2.54 -17.07
CA GLY A 50 -7.71 -1.19 -17.47
C GLY A 50 -6.43 -0.65 -16.81
N GLY A 51 -5.67 -1.50 -16.11
CA GLY A 51 -4.47 -1.09 -15.36
C GLY A 51 -4.78 -0.64 -13.93
N PHE A 52 -3.72 -0.26 -13.21
CA PHE A 52 -3.82 0.15 -11.82
C PHE A 52 -4.35 1.59 -11.75
N ARG A 53 -5.57 1.74 -11.23
CA ARG A 53 -6.27 3.02 -11.06
C ARG A 53 -6.65 3.18 -9.59
N PRO A 54 -5.72 3.67 -8.74
CA PRO A 54 -5.97 3.79 -7.31
C PRO A 54 -7.18 4.67 -6.98
N GLU A 55 -7.49 5.65 -7.83
CA GLU A 55 -8.66 6.54 -7.70
C GLU A 55 -10.01 5.82 -7.84
N ALA A 56 -10.03 4.62 -8.42
CA ALA A 56 -11.24 3.83 -8.63
C ALA A 56 -11.46 2.75 -7.56
N LEU A 57 -10.55 2.62 -6.59
CA LEU A 57 -10.65 1.60 -5.54
C LEU A 57 -11.65 2.03 -4.46
N SER A 58 -12.46 1.08 -3.98
CA SER A 58 -13.14 1.25 -2.69
C SER A 58 -12.12 1.14 -1.55
N VAL A 59 -12.53 1.56 -0.35
CA VAL A 59 -11.73 1.43 0.87
C VAL A 59 -11.32 -0.04 1.08
N GLU A 60 -12.28 -0.95 0.97
CA GLU A 60 -12.06 -2.40 1.15
C GLU A 60 -11.14 -2.95 0.07
N GLY A 61 -11.32 -2.53 -1.18
CA GLY A 61 -10.47 -2.94 -2.30
C GLY A 61 -9.02 -2.48 -2.14
N ALA A 62 -8.82 -1.24 -1.69
CA ALA A 62 -7.50 -0.70 -1.40
C ALA A 62 -6.82 -1.45 -0.23
N LEU A 63 -7.56 -1.71 0.86
CA LEU A 63 -7.02 -2.45 1.99
C LEU A 63 -6.65 -3.89 1.63
N MET A 64 -7.53 -4.60 0.92
CA MET A 64 -7.29 -5.97 0.47
C MET A 64 -6.05 -6.05 -0.43
N LEU A 65 -5.90 -5.11 -1.37
CA LEU A 65 -4.72 -5.05 -2.23
C LEU A 65 -3.44 -4.86 -1.42
N LEU A 66 -3.42 -3.92 -0.47
CA LEU A 66 -2.25 -3.69 0.39
C LEU A 66 -1.90 -4.92 1.25
N GLN A 67 -2.89 -5.68 1.72
CA GLN A 67 -2.66 -6.93 2.46
C GLN A 67 -2.08 -8.05 1.58
N ILE A 68 -2.52 -8.18 0.32
CA ILE A 68 -1.93 -9.12 -0.64
C ILE A 68 -0.46 -8.77 -0.87
N LEU A 69 -0.19 -7.50 -1.20
CA LEU A 69 1.17 -7.01 -1.43
C LEU A 69 2.03 -7.18 -0.19
N SER A 70 1.43 -7.01 0.98
CA SER A 70 2.08 -7.26 2.25
C SER A 70 2.52 -8.72 2.39
N GLY A 71 1.63 -9.67 2.15
CA GLY A 71 1.96 -11.09 2.23
C GLY A 71 3.11 -11.49 1.29
N LEU A 72 3.13 -10.94 0.07
CA LEU A 72 4.18 -11.20 -0.92
C LEU A 72 5.55 -10.69 -0.46
N GLU A 73 5.61 -9.47 0.07
CA GLU A 73 6.87 -8.88 0.57
C GLU A 73 7.44 -9.66 1.75
N SER A 74 6.58 -10.07 2.69
CA SER A 74 6.99 -10.89 3.83
C SER A 74 7.51 -12.27 3.40
N ALA A 75 6.92 -12.87 2.36
CA ALA A 75 7.39 -14.14 1.82
C ALA A 75 8.76 -13.98 1.13
N ALA A 76 8.95 -12.93 0.34
CA ALA A 76 10.23 -12.65 -0.33
C ALA A 76 11.38 -12.48 0.68
N LEU A 77 11.18 -11.69 1.74
CA LEU A 77 12.18 -11.50 2.78
C LEU A 77 12.54 -12.81 3.50
N ALA A 78 11.56 -13.69 3.73
CA ALA A 78 11.80 -14.98 4.37
C ALA A 78 12.63 -15.95 3.49
N GLU A 79 12.52 -15.85 2.17
CA GLU A 79 13.35 -16.62 1.23
C GLU A 79 14.79 -16.10 1.17
N GLU A 80 15.00 -14.79 1.32
CA GLU A 80 16.34 -14.17 1.35
C GLU A 80 17.12 -14.49 2.63
N ASP A 81 16.45 -14.58 3.78
CA ASP A 81 17.08 -14.91 5.07
C ASP A 81 17.41 -16.42 5.23
N GLY A 82 16.87 -17.27 4.36
CA GLY A 82 16.98 -18.73 4.41
C GLY A 82 18.01 -19.37 3.45
N GLY A 83 18.72 -18.57 2.64
CA GLY A 83 19.69 -19.02 1.63
C GLY A 83 21.13 -18.65 1.96
#